data_AF-A0A7J4PJC7-F1
#
_entry.id   AF-A0A7J4PJC7-F1
#
_cell.length_a   1.000
_cell.length_b   1.000
_cell.length_c   1.000
_cell.angle_alpha   90.00
_cell.angle_beta   90.00
_cell.angle_gamma   90.00
#
_symmetry.space_group_name_H-M   'P 1'
#
loop_
_entity.id
_entity.type
_entity.pdbx_description
1 polymer ?
#
loop_
_entity_poly.entity_id
_entity_poly.type
_entity_poly.pdbx_seq_one_letter_code
_entity_poly.pdbx_strand_id
1 'polypeptide(L)'
;MDSDNLNLGVTDQIVMKKIFPLVQHSIENGIEPIFWINSEGRFIYVNKAASRYYGYSREELLTMMVYDVETQFSKDSWDEDWEKAWTSHKKEKLVLFEGYYRKKDGSVFPAETTLNYIEFEGEEYLFAFINDITERKKAEEALQKYAEEMRRSHEMKIMIENVINNSPVVIFFWRAEHNWPVEFVSKNINQFGYAAEDFTSGELLYGDIIHPSDILKVRNKYTGSLEAGLKNYIQEYRVLTKSGEVRWVEERTFIEYDEDNTLTSIQGIIVDITENKRSSKFLQIQCDLGNVLAFNNNLQDTYKQVLELALHISPFDSGCLYVFDKSTGALDLVAYKGLSPQYVENDSHYNANSVFVRLLMLGNPVYKTHPEISSMTAVKFPQDEKLRATALMPVKCGGKIIAVLKLISHSKNDIPEASRSSLETIASQVGVVIERVTVEAEFNKKSSDFQNLFDVLEDFLFILSPDGCIIYCNPAFVKRLAYSKEELLGMNILELCARSQMLEAARIFSDTVAGKRSFSDIPFFDKNGIAVPVETRSVKGEWNGYEAIICLSREILDHR
;
A
#
# COMPACT_ATOMS: atom_id res chain seq x y z
N MET A 1 39.20 99.82 24.34
CA MET A 1 39.09 100.33 25.71
C MET A 1 37.62 100.29 26.08
N ASP A 2 37.14 99.53 27.05
CA ASP A 2 37.71 98.50 27.92
C ASP A 2 36.49 97.93 28.66
N SER A 3 36.33 96.60 28.63
CA SER A 3 36.17 95.72 29.80
C SER A 3 34.91 95.90 30.65
N ASP A 4 33.83 95.26 30.21
CA ASP A 4 32.77 94.80 31.11
C ASP A 4 33.29 93.59 31.91
N ASN A 5 33.86 93.88 33.09
CA ASN A 5 34.26 92.89 34.08
C ASN A 5 33.01 92.40 34.84
N LEU A 6 32.61 91.15 34.57
CA LEU A 6 31.62 90.41 35.34
C LEU A 6 32.16 90.11 36.75
N ASN A 7 31.57 90.73 37.76
CA ASN A 7 31.92 90.56 39.16
C ASN A 7 31.25 89.26 39.68
N LEU A 8 31.92 88.10 39.53
CA LEU A 8 31.50 86.83 40.13
C LEU A 8 31.57 86.91 41.66
N GLY A 9 30.45 86.69 42.33
CA GLY A 9 30.33 86.77 43.79
C GLY A 9 31.16 85.71 44.53
N VAL A 10 31.68 86.07 45.70
CA VAL A 10 32.56 85.26 46.56
C VAL A 10 32.03 83.83 46.84
N THR A 11 30.71 83.63 46.80
CA THR A 11 30.06 82.31 46.96
C THR A 11 30.36 81.35 45.81
N ASP A 12 30.40 81.83 44.56
CA ASP A 12 30.69 81.02 43.37
C ASP A 12 32.15 80.57 43.33
N GLN A 13 33.08 81.41 43.78
CA GLN A 13 34.51 81.04 43.88
C GLN A 13 34.76 79.94 44.93
N ILE A 14 34.03 79.93 46.05
CA ILE A 14 34.18 78.90 47.10
C ILE A 14 33.59 77.57 46.64
N VAL A 15 32.44 77.61 45.97
CA VAL A 15 31.79 76.43 45.38
C VAL A 15 32.66 75.85 44.26
N MET A 16 33.18 76.69 43.35
CA MET A 16 34.04 76.25 42.25
C MET A 16 35.37 75.66 42.74
N LYS A 17 36.00 76.24 43.79
CA LYS A 17 37.22 75.67 44.42
C LYS A 17 37.02 74.29 45.04
N LYS A 18 35.80 73.94 45.47
CA LYS A 18 35.49 72.63 46.05
C LYS A 18 34.97 71.62 45.02
N ILE A 19 34.15 72.05 44.08
CA ILE A 19 33.51 71.18 43.09
C ILE A 19 34.49 70.81 41.96
N PHE A 20 35.33 71.74 41.50
CA PHE A 20 36.24 71.47 40.38
C PHE A 20 37.19 70.28 40.65
N PRO A 21 37.88 70.20 41.81
CA PRO A 21 38.71 69.03 42.12
C PRO A 21 37.90 67.74 42.26
N LEU A 22 36.64 67.83 42.69
CA LEU A 22 35.76 66.67 42.82
C LEU A 22 35.35 66.13 41.44
N VAL A 23 34.91 67.00 40.52
CA VAL A 23 34.58 66.64 39.14
C VAL A 23 35.81 66.05 38.43
N GLN A 24 36.97 66.70 38.57
CA GLN A 24 38.21 66.20 38.01
C GLN A 24 38.57 64.82 38.56
N HIS A 25 38.45 64.61 39.88
CA HIS A 25 38.69 63.31 40.50
C HIS A 25 37.70 62.23 40.05
N SER A 26 36.43 62.58 39.86
CA SER A 26 35.39 61.68 39.36
C SER A 26 35.63 61.24 37.91
N ILE A 27 36.02 62.18 37.03
CA ILE A 27 36.36 61.86 35.64
C ILE A 27 37.64 61.01 35.57
N GLU A 28 38.66 61.41 36.34
CA GLU A 28 39.98 60.76 36.34
C GLU A 28 39.93 59.30 36.82
N ASN A 29 39.10 59.01 37.84
CA ASN A 29 38.93 57.68 38.41
C ASN A 29 37.64 56.98 37.98
N GLY A 30 36.99 57.49 36.93
CA GLY A 30 35.84 56.83 36.29
C GLY A 30 36.17 55.39 35.88
N ILE A 31 35.12 54.57 35.77
CA ILE A 31 35.25 53.14 35.41
C ILE A 31 35.50 53.00 33.91
N GLU A 32 34.75 53.75 33.10
CA GLU A 32 34.88 53.72 31.65
C GLU A 32 35.96 54.65 31.11
N PRO A 33 36.58 54.30 29.96
CA PRO A 33 37.43 55.20 29.20
C PRO A 33 36.73 56.50 28.85
N ILE A 34 37.38 57.61 29.19
CA ILE A 34 36.94 58.96 28.86
C ILE A 34 38.07 59.68 28.12
N PHE A 35 37.71 60.33 27.02
CA PHE A 35 38.62 61.12 26.20
C PHE A 35 38.07 62.53 25.97
N TRP A 36 38.97 63.51 25.93
CA TRP A 36 38.70 64.76 25.22
C TRP A 36 39.51 64.77 23.93
N ILE A 37 38.86 65.16 22.84
CA ILE A 37 39.42 65.14 21.50
C ILE A 37 39.27 66.56 20.92
N ASN A 38 40.32 67.11 20.32
CA ASN A 38 40.24 68.40 19.65
C ASN A 38 39.71 68.26 18.20
N SER A 39 39.55 69.38 17.49
CA SER A 39 39.09 69.42 16.08
C SER A 39 39.96 68.64 15.10
N GLU A 40 41.23 68.41 15.42
CA GLU A 40 42.16 67.62 14.61
C GLU A 40 42.07 66.11 14.88
N GLY A 41 41.25 65.69 15.85
CA GLY A 41 41.12 64.29 16.28
C GLY A 41 42.26 63.78 17.17
N ARG A 42 43.02 64.68 17.81
CA ARG A 42 44.04 64.35 18.80
C ARG A 42 43.43 64.24 20.19
N PHE A 43 43.85 63.26 20.97
CA PHE A 43 43.49 63.14 22.38
C PHE A 43 44.22 64.20 23.21
N ILE A 44 43.46 65.12 23.81
CA ILE A 44 44.00 66.18 24.69
C ILE A 44 43.83 65.84 26.18
N TYR A 45 42.93 64.91 26.50
CA TYR A 45 42.78 64.34 27.83
C TYR A 45 42.37 62.88 27.72
N VAL A 46 42.92 62.06 28.61
CA VAL A 46 42.49 60.68 28.86
C VAL A 46 42.48 60.41 30.36
N ASN A 47 41.47 59.68 30.84
CA ASN A 47 41.41 59.24 32.23
C ASN A 47 42.20 57.94 32.46
N LYS A 48 42.32 57.51 33.72
CA LYS A 48 43.05 56.27 34.05
C LYS A 48 42.41 55.01 33.46
N ALA A 49 41.09 55.01 33.28
CA ALA A 49 40.40 53.88 32.68
C ALA A 49 40.81 53.68 31.22
N ALA A 50 40.92 54.75 30.43
CA ALA A 50 41.40 54.69 29.05
C ALA A 50 42.77 53.99 28.95
N SER A 51 43.74 54.39 29.78
CA SER A 51 45.05 53.73 29.80
C SER A 51 44.98 52.24 30.17
N ARG A 52 44.15 51.88 31.17
CA ARG A 52 43.98 50.47 31.58
C ARG A 52 43.30 49.62 30.49
N TYR A 53 42.23 50.13 29.87
CA TYR A 53 41.42 49.38 28.90
C TYR A 53 42.14 49.19 27.56
N TYR A 54 42.82 50.24 27.07
CA TYR A 54 43.51 50.20 25.78
C TYR A 54 44.95 49.68 25.86
N GLY A 55 45.55 49.66 27.06
CA GLY A 55 46.90 49.16 27.31
C GLY A 55 48.03 50.14 26.96
N TYR A 56 47.69 51.37 26.59
CA TYR A 56 48.65 52.46 26.36
C TYR A 56 48.87 53.28 27.63
N SER A 57 50.07 53.84 27.78
CA SER A 57 50.31 54.85 28.82
C SER A 57 49.51 56.13 28.50
N ARG A 58 49.28 56.97 29.51
CA ARG A 58 48.59 58.25 29.32
C ARG A 58 49.36 59.14 28.34
N GLU A 59 50.68 59.16 28.45
CA GLU A 59 51.57 59.93 27.58
C GLU A 59 51.51 59.42 26.14
N GLU A 60 51.45 58.10 25.94
CA GLU A 60 51.27 57.50 24.61
C GLU A 60 49.92 57.94 24.01
N LEU A 61 48.81 57.79 24.75
CA LEU A 61 47.48 58.17 24.26
C LEU A 61 47.38 59.65 23.88
N LEU A 62 47.99 60.57 24.65
CA LEU A 62 47.97 62.00 24.34
C LEU A 62 48.75 62.38 23.06
N THR A 63 49.60 61.47 22.56
CA THR A 63 50.29 61.66 21.27
C THR A 63 49.56 61.05 20.09
N MET A 64 48.54 60.23 20.34
CA MET A 64 47.78 59.47 19.35
C MET A 64 46.58 60.26 18.79
N MET A 65 46.10 59.79 17.65
CA MET A 65 44.87 60.25 16.99
C MET A 65 43.75 59.20 17.15
N VAL A 66 42.50 59.60 16.92
CA VAL A 66 41.35 58.68 16.99
C VAL A 66 41.52 57.46 16.09
N TYR A 67 42.03 57.62 14.87
CA TYR A 67 42.27 56.49 13.95
C TYR A 67 43.30 55.46 14.46
N ASP A 68 44.14 55.80 15.44
CA ASP A 68 45.10 54.84 16.00
C ASP A 68 44.41 53.81 16.90
N VAL A 69 43.23 54.14 17.46
CA VAL A 69 42.49 53.29 18.40
C VAL A 69 41.11 52.87 17.88
N GLU A 70 40.50 53.60 16.95
CA GLU A 70 39.20 53.27 16.38
C GLU A 70 39.35 52.70 14.96
N THR A 71 38.77 51.53 14.70
CA THR A 71 39.04 50.79 13.46
C THR A 71 38.24 51.29 12.25
N GLN A 72 37.25 52.16 12.45
CA GLN A 72 36.42 52.69 11.35
C GLN A 72 37.15 53.79 10.57
N PHE A 73 38.10 54.48 11.20
CA PHE A 73 38.92 55.48 10.55
C PHE A 73 40.22 54.85 10.03
N SER A 74 40.58 55.19 8.78
CA SER A 74 41.88 54.86 8.20
C SER A 74 42.74 56.11 8.14
N LYS A 75 44.05 55.94 8.30
CA LYS A 75 45.01 57.02 8.10
C LYS A 75 44.98 57.57 6.67
N ASP A 76 44.69 56.72 5.68
CA ASP A 76 44.72 57.09 4.26
C ASP A 76 43.54 57.98 3.84
N SER A 77 42.43 57.95 4.59
CA SER A 77 41.21 58.72 4.31
C SER A 77 40.84 59.69 5.44
N TRP A 78 41.77 59.93 6.37
CA TRP A 78 41.53 60.65 7.61
C TRP A 78 40.90 62.03 7.40
N ASP A 79 41.50 62.87 6.55
CA ASP A 79 41.07 64.26 6.39
C ASP A 79 39.61 64.36 5.89
N GLU A 80 39.23 63.50 4.95
CA GLU A 80 37.86 63.50 4.40
C GLU A 80 36.84 62.87 5.35
N ASP A 81 37.20 61.77 6.02
CA ASP A 81 36.28 61.02 6.89
C ASP A 81 36.09 61.74 8.23
N TRP A 82 37.16 62.32 8.78
CA TRP A 82 37.11 63.08 10.02
C TRP A 82 36.36 64.39 9.85
N GLU A 83 36.56 65.13 8.76
CA GLU A 83 35.82 66.39 8.51
C GLU A 83 34.30 66.15 8.41
N LYS A 84 33.90 65.04 7.76
CA LYS A 84 32.49 64.62 7.69
C LYS A 84 31.96 64.24 9.07
N ALA A 85 32.69 63.42 9.83
CA ALA A 85 32.31 63.00 11.18
C ALA A 85 32.20 64.22 12.11
N TRP A 86 33.20 65.10 12.11
CA TRP A 86 33.25 66.33 12.89
C TRP A 86 32.07 67.26 12.59
N THR A 87 31.79 67.51 11.31
CA THR A 87 30.63 68.31 10.88
C THR A 87 29.31 67.71 11.38
N SER A 88 29.19 66.38 11.32
CA SER A 88 28.01 65.67 11.82
C SER A 88 27.87 65.79 13.34
N HIS A 89 28.93 65.53 14.11
CA HIS A 89 28.94 65.63 15.57
C HIS A 89 28.65 67.06 16.04
N LYS A 90 29.20 68.08 15.36
CA LYS A 90 28.92 69.48 15.63
C LYS A 90 27.44 69.85 15.45
N LYS A 91 26.79 69.25 14.44
CA LYS A 91 25.36 69.43 14.16
C LYS A 91 24.47 68.69 15.17
N GLU A 92 24.78 67.44 15.48
CA GLU A 92 23.94 66.57 16.33
C GLU A 92 24.15 66.79 17.83
N LYS A 93 25.27 67.41 18.23
CA LYS A 93 25.70 67.75 19.60
C LYS A 93 25.93 66.56 20.54
N LEU A 94 25.13 65.50 20.44
CA LEU A 94 25.27 64.24 21.17
C LEU A 94 25.03 63.08 20.20
N VAL A 95 26.01 62.19 20.07
CA VAL A 95 25.95 61.02 19.18
C VAL A 95 26.25 59.75 19.97
N LEU A 96 25.45 58.72 19.75
CA LEU A 96 25.65 57.37 20.29
C LEU A 96 25.80 56.40 19.12
N PHE A 97 26.88 55.63 19.09
CA PHE A 97 27.10 54.61 18.06
C PHE A 97 27.92 53.44 18.59
N GLU A 98 27.84 52.29 17.90
CA GLU A 98 28.71 51.15 18.16
C GLU A 98 29.90 51.16 17.20
N GLY A 99 31.10 51.12 17.77
CA GLY A 99 32.37 51.06 17.06
C GLY A 99 33.16 49.81 17.44
N TYR A 100 34.22 49.56 16.66
CA TYR A 100 35.25 48.59 17.02
C TYR A 100 36.55 49.33 17.30
N TYR A 101 37.19 48.96 18.39
CA TYR A 101 38.37 49.62 18.91
C TYR A 101 39.53 48.66 19.04
N ARG A 102 40.74 49.14 18.77
CA ARG A 102 41.97 48.37 18.81
C ARG A 102 42.80 48.75 20.03
N LYS A 103 43.24 47.74 20.78
CA LYS A 103 44.15 47.89 21.92
C LYS A 103 45.61 47.86 21.44
N LYS A 104 46.54 48.22 22.33
CA LYS A 104 48.00 48.19 22.07
C LYS A 104 48.53 46.82 21.66
N ASP A 105 47.94 45.75 22.19
CA ASP A 105 48.29 44.37 21.84
C ASP A 105 47.73 43.91 20.49
N GLY A 106 46.99 44.79 19.79
CA GLY A 106 46.36 44.53 18.50
C GLY A 106 44.98 43.89 18.58
N SER A 107 44.50 43.51 19.78
CA SER A 107 43.16 42.96 19.95
C SER A 107 42.08 44.01 19.65
N VAL A 108 40.97 43.56 19.06
CA VAL A 108 39.85 44.41 18.70
C VAL A 108 38.65 44.07 19.58
N PHE A 109 37.96 45.08 20.10
CA PHE A 109 36.77 44.91 20.93
C PHE A 109 35.65 45.85 20.46
N PRO A 110 34.38 45.40 20.50
CA PRO A 110 33.24 46.27 20.25
C PRO A 110 32.99 47.17 21.46
N ALA A 111 32.73 48.45 21.21
CA ALA A 111 32.31 49.38 22.24
C ALA A 111 31.22 50.33 21.75
N GLU A 112 30.32 50.68 22.65
CA GLU A 112 29.31 51.70 22.45
C GLU A 112 29.88 53.04 22.91
N THR A 113 29.85 54.04 22.02
CA THR A 113 30.53 55.32 22.20
C THR A 113 29.53 56.45 22.24
N THR A 114 29.57 57.20 23.33
CA THR A 114 28.83 58.45 23.49
C THR A 114 29.78 59.62 23.24
N LEU A 115 29.51 60.41 22.20
CA LEU A 115 30.25 61.62 21.87
C LEU A 115 29.41 62.86 22.17
N ASN A 116 29.95 63.76 22.98
CA ASN A 116 29.36 65.06 23.26
C ASN A 116 30.23 66.17 22.66
N TYR A 117 29.66 66.98 21.79
CA TYR A 117 30.33 68.16 21.25
C TYR A 117 30.22 69.34 22.21
N ILE A 118 31.35 69.97 22.52
CA ILE A 118 31.47 71.07 23.47
C ILE A 118 32.30 72.18 22.85
N GLU A 119 31.80 73.40 22.93
CA GLU A 119 32.54 74.62 22.58
C GLU A 119 32.84 75.39 23.87
N PHE A 120 34.11 75.65 24.14
CA PHE A 120 34.55 76.30 25.37
C PHE A 120 35.66 77.30 25.07
N GLU A 121 35.46 78.57 25.45
CA GLU A 121 36.40 79.68 25.23
C GLU A 121 36.87 79.85 23.76
N GLY A 122 36.01 79.50 22.79
CA GLY A 122 36.28 79.60 21.35
C GLY A 122 36.98 78.37 20.75
N GLU A 123 37.29 77.37 21.57
CA GLU A 123 37.86 76.09 21.15
C GLU A 123 36.79 74.99 21.15
N GLU A 124 36.91 74.05 20.20
CA GLU A 124 35.93 72.99 19.99
C GLU A 124 36.49 71.63 20.40
N TYR A 125 35.68 70.86 21.12
CA TYR A 125 36.06 69.57 21.65
C TYR A 125 34.95 68.52 21.49
N LEU A 126 35.37 67.25 21.41
CA LEU A 126 34.50 66.11 21.65
C LEU A 126 34.88 65.47 22.99
N PHE A 127 33.89 65.36 23.88
CA PHE A 127 33.95 64.55 25.08
C PHE A 127 33.40 63.16 24.77
N ALA A 128 34.30 62.19 24.71
CA ALA A 128 33.99 60.82 24.37
C ALA A 128 33.97 59.93 25.62
N PHE A 129 32.96 59.08 25.70
CA PHE A 129 32.78 58.05 26.71
C PHE A 129 32.56 56.72 26.01
N ILE A 130 33.36 55.71 26.37
CA ILE A 130 33.41 54.43 25.64
C ILE A 130 33.04 53.29 26.59
N ASN A 131 31.94 52.60 26.29
CA ASN A 131 31.45 51.45 27.05
C ASN A 131 31.77 50.16 26.29
N ASP A 132 32.59 49.28 26.88
CA ASP A 132 32.92 47.98 26.28
C ASP A 132 31.70 47.05 26.32
N ILE A 133 31.23 46.65 25.13
CA ILE A 133 30.03 45.81 24.97
C ILE A 133 30.39 44.36 24.58
N THR A 134 31.64 43.94 24.78
CA THR A 134 32.12 42.60 24.43
C THR A 134 31.29 41.51 25.10
N GLU A 135 31.08 41.61 26.42
CA GLU A 135 30.33 40.60 27.17
C GLU A 135 28.84 40.62 26.81
N ARG A 136 28.27 41.80 26.49
CA ARG A 136 26.90 41.93 25.96
C ARG A 136 26.75 41.18 24.64
N LYS A 137 27.63 41.45 23.66
CA LYS A 137 27.57 40.79 22.33
C LYS A 137 27.80 39.27 22.41
N LYS A 138 28.74 38.81 23.26
CA LYS A 138 28.93 37.36 23.48
C LYS A 138 27.69 36.69 24.06
N ALA A 139 27.03 37.34 25.04
CA ALA A 139 25.82 36.81 25.64
C ALA A 139 24.66 36.76 24.62
N GLU A 140 24.51 37.79 23.80
CA GLU A 140 23.50 37.84 22.73
C GLU A 140 23.72 36.75 21.68
N GLU A 141 24.96 36.56 21.19
CA GLU A 141 25.29 35.49 20.25
C GLU A 141 25.05 34.09 20.83
N ALA A 142 25.40 33.88 22.10
CA ALA A 142 25.14 32.61 22.78
C ALA A 142 23.63 32.33 22.89
N LEU A 143 22.85 33.34 23.27
CA LEU A 143 21.38 33.23 23.34
C LEU A 143 20.78 32.93 21.96
N GLN A 144 21.24 33.60 20.90
CA GLN A 144 20.78 33.33 19.54
C GLN A 144 21.10 31.90 19.10
N LYS A 145 22.30 31.38 19.40
CA LYS A 145 22.67 29.99 19.12
C LYS A 145 21.78 29.01 19.87
N TYR A 146 21.56 29.22 21.16
CA TYR A 146 20.66 28.35 21.95
C TYR A 146 19.21 28.40 21.44
N ALA A 147 18.71 29.58 21.06
CA ALA A 147 17.36 29.71 20.50
C ALA A 147 17.21 28.95 19.18
N GLU A 148 18.20 29.02 18.30
CA GLU A 148 18.19 28.28 17.03
C GLU A 148 18.32 26.77 17.25
N GLU A 149 19.17 26.31 18.18
CA GLU A 149 19.27 24.89 18.55
C GLU A 149 17.96 24.35 19.14
N MET A 150 17.33 25.11 20.03
CA MET A 150 16.01 24.77 20.60
C MET A 150 14.93 24.71 19.53
N ARG A 151 14.92 25.67 18.59
CA ARG A 151 13.98 25.67 17.47
C ARG A 151 14.15 24.42 16.60
N ARG A 152 15.39 24.08 16.23
CA ARG A 152 15.68 22.86 15.46
C ARG A 152 15.28 21.58 16.19
N SER A 153 15.54 21.49 17.50
CA SER A 153 15.12 20.36 18.33
C SER A 153 13.59 20.21 18.35
N HIS A 154 12.87 21.33 18.48
CA HIS A 154 11.42 21.36 18.47
C HIS A 154 10.83 20.97 17.10
N GLU A 155 11.37 21.53 16.01
CA GLU A 155 10.96 21.19 14.64
C GLU A 155 11.18 19.70 14.34
N MET A 156 12.32 19.13 14.76
CA MET A 156 12.61 17.70 14.62
C MET A 156 11.62 16.84 15.42
N LYS A 157 11.30 17.23 16.66
CA LYS A 157 10.30 16.53 17.48
C LYS A 157 8.95 16.46 16.78
N ILE A 158 8.46 17.58 16.25
CA ILE A 158 7.18 17.63 15.51
C ILE A 158 7.24 16.73 14.27
N MET A 159 8.36 16.74 13.54
CA MET A 159 8.53 15.89 12.36
C MET A 159 8.43 14.40 12.71
N ILE A 160 9.12 13.95 13.75
CA ILE A 160 9.09 12.55 14.19
C ILE A 160 7.68 12.15 14.64
N GLU A 161 6.99 13.01 15.43
CA GLU A 161 5.60 12.76 15.85
C GLU A 161 4.67 12.62 14.64
N ASN A 162 4.83 13.46 13.61
CA ASN A 162 4.03 13.39 12.39
C ASN A 162 4.30 12.11 11.58
N VAL A 163 5.55 11.67 11.48
CA VAL A 163 5.90 10.42 10.79
C VAL A 163 5.27 9.22 11.49
N ILE A 164 5.35 9.17 12.83
CA ILE A 164 4.74 8.10 13.62
C ILE A 164 3.21 8.11 13.46
N ASN A 165 2.58 9.28 13.57
CA ASN A 165 1.12 9.40 13.51
C ASN A 165 0.52 9.03 12.15
N ASN A 166 1.29 9.14 11.06
CA ASN A 166 0.87 8.77 9.71
C ASN A 166 1.39 7.39 9.26
N SER A 167 2.06 6.66 10.14
CA SER A 167 2.57 5.30 9.90
C SER A 167 1.59 4.26 10.45
N PRO A 168 1.49 3.05 9.85
CA PRO A 168 0.73 1.94 10.45
C PRO A 168 1.38 1.37 11.72
N VAL A 169 2.57 1.86 12.09
CA VAL A 169 3.39 1.36 13.18
C VAL A 169 3.02 2.04 14.50
N VAL A 170 2.38 1.31 15.42
CA VAL A 170 2.08 1.83 16.77
C VAL A 170 3.23 1.52 17.71
N ILE A 171 3.64 2.52 18.49
CA ILE A 171 4.69 2.38 19.51
C ILE A 171 4.02 2.34 20.87
N PHE A 172 4.40 1.37 21.70
CA PHE A 172 3.97 1.21 23.08
C PHE A 172 5.17 1.15 24.01
N PHE A 173 5.11 1.86 25.12
CA PHE A 173 5.98 1.64 26.28
C PHE A 173 5.14 1.05 27.41
N TRP A 174 5.58 -0.09 27.93
CA TRP A 174 4.87 -0.84 28.94
C TRP A 174 5.66 -0.88 30.25
N ARG A 175 4.93 -0.88 31.36
CA ARG A 175 5.47 -1.32 32.65
C ARG A 175 5.57 -2.83 32.69
N ALA A 176 6.63 -3.32 33.33
CA ALA A 176 6.87 -4.73 33.61
C ALA A 176 5.96 -5.28 34.72
N GLU A 177 4.64 -5.09 34.57
CA GLU A 177 3.62 -5.45 35.53
C GLU A 177 2.57 -6.37 34.89
N HIS A 178 1.60 -6.84 35.69
CA HIS A 178 0.53 -7.71 35.20
C HIS A 178 -0.26 -7.04 34.06
N ASN A 179 -0.46 -7.77 32.96
CA ASN A 179 -1.17 -7.32 31.76
C ASN A 179 -0.59 -6.08 31.06
N TRP A 180 0.66 -5.71 31.37
CA TRP A 180 1.41 -4.65 30.69
C TRP A 180 0.65 -3.32 30.66
N PRO A 181 0.55 -2.61 31.80
CA PRO A 181 0.07 -1.24 31.83
C PRO A 181 0.90 -0.37 30.89
N VAL A 182 0.24 0.53 30.18
CA VAL A 182 0.87 1.35 29.14
C VAL A 182 1.26 2.71 29.73
N GLU A 183 2.53 3.06 29.63
CA GLU A 183 3.04 4.39 30.01
C GLU A 183 2.91 5.39 28.87
N PHE A 184 3.12 4.90 27.64
CA PHE A 184 3.04 5.70 26.44
C PHE A 184 2.51 4.84 25.29
N VAL A 185 1.65 5.43 24.47
CA VAL A 185 1.25 4.89 23.18
C VAL A 185 1.17 6.02 22.15
N SER A 186 1.64 5.76 20.93
CA SER A 186 1.54 6.73 19.84
C SER A 186 0.08 6.96 19.38
N LYS A 187 -0.24 8.18 18.93
CA LYS A 187 -1.64 8.58 18.62
C LYS A 187 -2.28 7.83 17.45
N ASN A 188 -1.48 7.19 16.60
CA ASN A 188 -2.00 6.33 15.53
C ASN A 188 -2.64 5.02 16.04
N ILE A 189 -2.65 4.74 17.35
CA ILE A 189 -3.49 3.70 17.97
C ILE A 189 -4.99 3.85 17.63
N ASN A 190 -5.41 5.06 17.24
CA ASN A 190 -6.73 5.34 16.66
C ASN A 190 -7.10 4.42 15.47
N GLN A 191 -6.12 3.85 14.75
CA GLN A 191 -6.39 2.88 13.69
C GLN A 191 -7.07 1.59 14.20
N PHE A 192 -6.93 1.28 15.48
CA PHE A 192 -7.64 0.20 16.17
C PHE A 192 -8.90 0.69 16.93
N GLY A 193 -9.26 1.95 16.76
CA GLY A 193 -10.44 2.58 17.37
C GLY A 193 -10.26 3.10 18.79
N TYR A 194 -9.06 2.98 19.39
CA TYR A 194 -8.76 3.46 20.73
C TYR A 194 -8.07 4.83 20.70
N ALA A 195 -8.32 5.65 21.72
CA ALA A 195 -7.56 6.86 21.97
C ALA A 195 -6.29 6.53 22.79
N ALA A 196 -5.25 7.37 22.70
CA ALA A 196 -4.04 7.15 23.49
C ALA A 196 -4.31 7.23 24.99
N GLU A 197 -5.24 8.10 25.37
CA GLU A 197 -5.71 8.34 26.74
C GLU A 197 -6.45 7.13 27.33
N ASP A 198 -7.05 6.27 26.50
CA ASP A 198 -7.69 5.02 26.96
C ASP A 198 -6.65 4.14 27.68
N PHE A 199 -5.39 4.15 27.21
CA PHE A 199 -4.30 3.36 27.76
C PHE A 199 -3.51 4.08 28.85
N THR A 200 -3.14 5.35 28.63
CA THR A 200 -2.27 6.09 29.57
C THR A 200 -2.98 6.49 30.87
N SER A 201 -4.32 6.54 30.87
CA SER A 201 -5.13 6.68 32.09
C SER A 201 -5.03 5.47 33.03
N GLY A 202 -4.63 4.31 32.50
CA GLY A 202 -4.66 3.03 33.21
C GLY A 202 -6.03 2.35 33.24
N GLU A 203 -7.05 2.91 32.57
CA GLU A 203 -8.37 2.27 32.44
C GLU A 203 -8.33 1.01 31.58
N LEU A 204 -7.46 1.00 30.56
CA LEU A 204 -7.26 -0.13 29.66
C LEU A 204 -5.80 -0.60 29.69
N LEU A 205 -5.59 -1.89 29.96
CA LEU A 205 -4.26 -2.49 29.90
C LEU A 205 -4.02 -3.07 28.49
N TYR A 206 -2.77 -3.20 28.08
CA TYR A 206 -2.48 -3.77 26.76
C TYR A 206 -2.94 -5.23 26.65
N GLY A 207 -2.84 -6.00 27.75
CA GLY A 207 -3.33 -7.37 27.80
C GLY A 207 -4.84 -7.51 27.54
N ASP A 208 -5.64 -6.48 27.77
CA ASP A 208 -7.11 -6.52 27.64
C ASP A 208 -7.56 -6.49 26.18
N ILE A 209 -6.74 -5.93 25.28
CA ILE A 209 -7.02 -5.89 23.84
C ILE A 209 -6.50 -7.14 23.11
N ILE A 210 -5.74 -8.01 23.76
CA ILE A 210 -5.24 -9.24 23.14
C ILE A 210 -6.38 -10.25 23.04
N HIS A 211 -6.48 -10.92 21.89
CA HIS A 211 -7.52 -11.93 21.68
C HIS A 211 -7.43 -13.03 22.76
N PRO A 212 -8.55 -13.45 23.38
CA PRO A 212 -8.54 -14.37 24.53
C PRO A 212 -7.85 -15.72 24.28
N SER A 213 -7.88 -16.23 23.05
CA SER A 213 -7.16 -17.46 22.69
C SER A 213 -5.64 -17.31 22.57
N ASP A 214 -5.14 -16.08 22.44
CA ASP A 214 -3.73 -15.79 22.17
C ASP A 214 -3.00 -15.26 23.41
N ILE A 215 -3.71 -14.76 24.43
CA ILE A 215 -3.12 -14.16 25.64
C ILE A 215 -2.10 -15.07 26.36
N LEU A 216 -2.40 -16.37 26.45
CA LEU A 216 -1.48 -17.33 27.07
C LEU A 216 -0.20 -17.51 26.27
N LYS A 217 -0.30 -17.54 24.94
CA LYS A 217 0.85 -17.61 24.03
C LYS A 217 1.75 -16.39 24.21
N VAL A 218 1.15 -15.19 24.25
CA VAL A 218 1.88 -13.91 24.42
C VAL A 218 2.60 -13.87 25.76
N ARG A 219 1.91 -14.22 26.86
CA ARG A 219 2.53 -14.30 28.20
C ARG A 219 3.70 -15.27 28.24
N ASN A 220 3.52 -16.49 27.73
CA ASN A 220 4.57 -17.50 27.73
C ASN A 220 5.79 -17.04 26.92
N LYS A 221 5.57 -16.35 25.79
CA LYS A 221 6.67 -15.80 24.98
C LYS A 221 7.41 -14.71 25.73
N TYR A 222 6.70 -13.79 26.37
CA TYR A 222 7.29 -12.74 27.20
C TYR A 222 8.13 -13.32 28.35
N THR A 223 7.56 -14.20 29.18
CA THR A 223 8.26 -14.83 30.30
C THR A 223 9.47 -15.64 29.83
N GLY A 224 9.32 -16.47 28.79
CA GLY A 224 10.43 -17.25 28.25
C GLY A 224 11.55 -16.39 27.65
N SER A 225 11.22 -15.22 27.08
CA SER A 225 12.23 -14.26 26.60
C SER A 225 13.01 -13.61 27.75
N LEU A 226 12.34 -13.28 28.85
CA LEU A 226 13.00 -12.76 30.06
C LEU A 226 13.93 -13.80 30.68
N GLU A 227 13.44 -15.03 30.87
CA GLU A 227 14.23 -16.14 31.42
C GLU A 227 15.47 -16.46 30.57
N ALA A 228 15.35 -16.34 29.25
CA ALA A 228 16.46 -16.53 28.31
C ALA A 228 17.40 -15.32 28.22
N GLY A 229 17.12 -14.21 28.90
CA GLY A 229 17.92 -12.98 28.87
C GLY A 229 17.95 -12.29 27.50
N LEU A 230 16.88 -12.42 26.71
CA LEU A 230 16.81 -11.80 25.38
C LEU A 230 16.60 -10.28 25.50
N LYS A 231 17.28 -9.52 24.63
CA LYS A 231 17.11 -8.05 24.51
C LYS A 231 15.97 -7.65 23.57
N ASN A 232 15.54 -8.55 22.69
CA ASN A 232 14.40 -8.34 21.82
C ASN A 232 13.79 -9.67 21.36
N TYR A 233 12.54 -9.63 20.93
CA TYR A 233 11.88 -10.74 20.24
C TYR A 233 10.74 -10.24 19.34
N ILE A 234 10.31 -11.11 18.44
CA ILE A 234 9.18 -10.89 17.54
C ILE A 234 8.13 -11.96 17.78
N GLN A 235 6.86 -11.59 17.71
CA GLN A 235 5.74 -12.54 17.72
C GLN A 235 4.52 -11.99 16.98
N GLU A 236 3.71 -12.90 16.44
CA GLU A 236 2.43 -12.57 15.82
C GLU A 236 1.25 -13.12 16.64
N TYR A 237 0.22 -12.32 16.81
CA TYR A 237 -1.02 -12.67 17.50
C TYR A 237 -2.16 -11.76 17.08
N ARG A 238 -3.36 -12.04 17.60
CA ARG A 238 -4.55 -11.25 17.32
C ARG A 238 -4.86 -10.27 18.45
N VAL A 239 -5.30 -9.07 18.07
CA VAL A 239 -5.85 -8.05 18.97
C VAL A 239 -7.30 -7.73 18.57
N LEU A 240 -8.04 -7.14 19.51
CA LEU A 240 -9.41 -6.67 19.36
C LEU A 240 -9.40 -5.15 19.29
N THR A 241 -10.00 -4.62 18.23
CA THR A 241 -10.31 -3.19 18.11
C THR A 241 -11.40 -2.77 19.12
N LYS A 242 -11.59 -1.47 19.33
CA LYS A 242 -12.63 -0.95 20.23
C LYS A 242 -14.05 -1.39 19.82
N SER A 243 -14.27 -1.70 18.54
CA SER A 243 -15.55 -2.23 18.03
C SER A 243 -15.66 -3.76 18.10
N GLY A 244 -14.61 -4.46 18.53
CA GLY A 244 -14.55 -5.92 18.60
C GLY A 244 -14.06 -6.64 17.33
N GLU A 245 -13.64 -5.91 16.29
CA GLU A 245 -13.01 -6.51 15.11
C GLU A 245 -11.66 -7.13 15.48
N VAL A 246 -11.38 -8.33 14.94
CA VAL A 246 -10.12 -9.05 15.13
C VAL A 246 -9.08 -8.57 14.11
N ARG A 247 -7.93 -8.08 14.58
CA ARG A 247 -6.77 -7.71 13.76
C ARG A 247 -5.56 -8.57 14.08
N TRP A 248 -4.79 -8.95 13.07
CA TRP A 248 -3.50 -9.60 13.25
C TRP A 248 -2.41 -8.55 13.38
N VAL A 249 -1.58 -8.71 14.40
CA VAL A 249 -0.44 -7.81 14.62
C VAL A 249 0.87 -8.59 14.67
N GLU A 250 1.92 -7.98 14.13
CA GLU A 250 3.30 -8.32 14.44
C GLU A 250 3.76 -7.38 15.56
N GLU A 251 4.17 -7.95 16.68
CA GLU A 251 4.84 -7.24 17.76
C GLU A 251 6.34 -7.47 17.69
N ARG A 252 7.11 -6.39 17.78
CA ARG A 252 8.53 -6.44 18.11
C ARG A 252 8.75 -5.78 19.46
N THR A 253 9.23 -6.54 20.43
CA THR A 253 9.48 -6.09 21.79
C THR A 253 10.98 -5.90 22.00
N PHE A 254 11.37 -4.79 22.60
CA PHE A 254 12.71 -4.45 23.06
C PHE A 254 12.69 -4.39 24.59
N ILE A 255 13.67 -5.03 25.21
CA ILE A 255 13.77 -5.16 26.66
C ILE A 255 15.08 -4.51 27.09
N GLU A 256 14.99 -3.50 27.94
CA GLU A 256 16.12 -2.79 28.51
C GLU A 256 16.33 -3.20 29.97
N TYR A 257 17.60 -3.39 30.32
CA TYR A 257 18.03 -3.70 31.68
C TYR A 257 19.03 -2.63 32.12
N ASP A 258 19.06 -2.31 33.40
CA ASP A 258 20.13 -1.49 33.98
C ASP A 258 21.44 -2.27 34.17
N GLU A 259 22.46 -1.58 34.68
CA GLU A 259 23.78 -2.15 34.99
C GLU A 259 23.72 -3.26 36.06
N ASP A 260 22.68 -3.27 36.90
CA ASP A 260 22.41 -4.28 37.92
C ASP A 260 21.56 -5.44 37.39
N ASN A 261 21.31 -5.48 36.08
CA ASN A 261 20.51 -6.48 35.36
C ASN A 261 19.03 -6.51 35.79
N THR A 262 18.53 -5.38 36.29
CA THR A 262 17.13 -5.14 36.62
C THR A 262 16.41 -4.59 35.40
N LEU A 263 15.21 -5.08 35.13
CA LEU A 263 14.37 -4.66 34.01
C LEU A 263 13.93 -3.20 34.17
N THR A 264 14.38 -2.32 33.28
CA THR A 264 14.11 -0.87 33.34
C THR A 264 12.97 -0.44 32.44
N SER A 265 12.87 -1.03 31.24
CA SER A 265 11.94 -0.55 30.21
C SER A 265 11.58 -1.67 29.24
N ILE A 266 10.29 -1.75 28.89
CA ILE A 266 9.78 -2.63 27.84
C ILE A 266 9.12 -1.74 26.79
N GLN A 267 9.66 -1.78 25.58
CA GLN A 267 9.15 -1.01 24.46
C GLN A 267 8.73 -1.98 23.38
N GLY A 268 7.67 -1.65 22.64
CA GLY A 268 7.33 -2.46 21.50
C GLY A 268 6.64 -1.72 20.40
N ILE A 269 6.79 -2.35 19.24
CA ILE A 269 6.31 -1.87 17.97
C ILE A 269 5.25 -2.85 17.51
N ILE A 270 4.03 -2.35 17.31
CA ILE A 270 2.87 -3.12 16.87
C ILE A 270 2.51 -2.68 15.46
N VAL A 271 2.56 -3.62 14.52
CA VAL A 271 2.20 -3.39 13.12
C VAL A 271 0.98 -4.22 12.77
N ASP A 272 -0.08 -3.59 12.25
CA ASP A 272 -1.22 -4.32 11.68
C ASP A 272 -0.78 -5.06 10.41
N ILE A 273 -0.80 -6.39 10.46
CA ILE A 273 -0.46 -7.28 9.34
C ILE A 273 -1.69 -7.98 8.78
N THR A 274 -2.90 -7.52 9.12
CA THR A 274 -4.16 -8.15 8.72
C THR A 274 -4.30 -8.22 7.20
N GLU A 275 -4.01 -7.12 6.49
CA GLU A 275 -4.07 -7.10 5.02
C GLU A 275 -3.03 -8.03 4.39
N ASN A 276 -1.81 -8.09 4.96
CA ASN A 276 -0.77 -9.00 4.49
C ASN A 276 -1.21 -10.46 4.66
N LYS A 277 -1.75 -10.83 5.83
CA LYS A 277 -2.29 -12.18 6.06
C LYS A 277 -3.45 -12.51 5.11
N ARG A 278 -4.35 -11.57 4.84
CA ARG A 278 -5.46 -11.74 3.88
C ARG A 278 -4.94 -11.93 2.45
N SER A 279 -4.00 -11.11 2.02
CA SER A 279 -3.41 -11.14 0.67
C SER A 279 -2.60 -12.41 0.42
N SER A 280 -1.76 -12.82 1.36
CA SER A 280 -1.00 -14.08 1.24
C SER A 280 -1.92 -15.30 1.18
N LYS A 281 -2.98 -15.31 2.00
CA LYS A 281 -3.96 -16.41 1.98
C LYS A 281 -4.74 -16.43 0.66
N PHE A 282 -5.09 -15.26 0.13
CA PHE A 282 -5.74 -15.14 -1.18
C PHE A 282 -4.87 -15.68 -2.32
N LEU A 283 -3.59 -15.29 -2.38
CA LEU A 283 -2.65 -15.78 -3.38
C LEU A 283 -2.47 -17.30 -3.31
N GLN A 284 -2.37 -17.85 -2.10
CA GLN A 284 -2.27 -19.30 -1.90
C GLN A 284 -3.51 -20.03 -2.44
N ILE A 285 -4.71 -19.52 -2.15
CA ILE A 285 -5.96 -20.08 -2.70
C ILE A 285 -5.97 -20.00 -4.24
N GLN A 286 -5.50 -18.90 -4.85
CA GLN A 286 -5.41 -18.79 -6.31
C GLN A 286 -4.43 -19.80 -6.92
N CYS A 287 -3.26 -20.00 -6.31
CA CYS A 287 -2.30 -20.99 -6.77
C CYS A 287 -2.86 -22.42 -6.66
N ASP A 288 -3.49 -22.75 -5.54
CA ASP A 288 -4.10 -24.06 -5.32
C ASP A 288 -5.24 -24.33 -6.33
N LEU A 289 -6.05 -23.32 -6.62
CA LEU A 289 -7.10 -23.41 -7.64
C LEU A 289 -6.52 -23.54 -9.06
N GLY A 290 -5.46 -22.79 -9.37
CA GLY A 290 -4.74 -22.88 -10.65
C GLY A 290 -4.17 -24.28 -10.90
N ASN A 291 -3.68 -24.95 -9.85
CA ASN A 291 -3.15 -26.31 -9.92
C ASN A 291 -4.25 -27.36 -10.16
N VAL A 292 -5.40 -27.23 -9.49
CA VAL A 292 -6.58 -28.10 -9.75
C VAL A 292 -7.04 -27.99 -11.20
N LEU A 293 -6.92 -26.80 -11.79
CA LEU A 293 -7.33 -26.51 -13.16
C LEU A 293 -6.33 -26.94 -14.24
N ALA A 294 -5.09 -27.30 -13.88
CA ALA A 294 -4.05 -27.64 -14.84
C ALA A 294 -4.15 -29.08 -15.38
N PHE A 295 -5.04 -29.90 -14.81
CA PHE A 295 -5.24 -31.30 -15.23
C PHE A 295 -6.45 -31.44 -16.15
N ASN A 296 -6.26 -32.02 -17.33
CA ASN A 296 -7.33 -32.41 -18.27
C ASN A 296 -8.13 -33.60 -17.73
N ASN A 297 -8.93 -33.37 -16.69
CA ASN A 297 -9.79 -34.38 -16.10
C ASN A 297 -11.24 -34.17 -16.54
N ASN A 298 -12.06 -35.22 -16.44
CA ASN A 298 -13.49 -35.14 -16.73
C ASN A 298 -14.21 -34.16 -15.75
N LEU A 299 -15.41 -33.72 -16.12
CA LEU A 299 -16.21 -32.77 -15.34
C LEU A 299 -16.47 -33.24 -13.89
N GLN A 300 -16.67 -34.55 -13.70
CA GLN A 300 -16.92 -35.19 -12.40
C GLN A 300 -15.72 -35.07 -11.45
N ASP A 301 -14.51 -35.30 -11.94
CA ASP A 301 -13.28 -35.22 -11.16
C ASP A 301 -12.97 -33.77 -10.76
N THR A 302 -13.29 -32.82 -11.63
CA THR A 302 -13.17 -31.38 -11.32
C THR A 302 -14.07 -31.00 -10.14
N TYR A 303 -15.33 -31.45 -10.12
CA TYR A 303 -16.25 -31.18 -9.01
C TYR A 303 -15.73 -31.74 -7.68
N LYS A 304 -15.14 -32.94 -7.68
CA LYS A 304 -14.54 -33.53 -6.49
C LYS A 304 -13.35 -32.71 -5.99
N GLN A 305 -12.43 -32.33 -6.89
CA GLN A 305 -11.25 -31.54 -6.52
C GLN A 305 -11.62 -30.16 -5.97
N VAL A 306 -12.61 -29.49 -6.57
CA VAL A 306 -13.17 -28.23 -6.06
C VAL A 306 -13.71 -28.38 -4.65
N LEU A 307 -14.48 -29.44 -4.38
CA LEU A 307 -15.01 -29.72 -3.05
C LEU A 307 -13.88 -30.02 -2.05
N GLU A 308 -12.88 -30.80 -2.44
CA GLU A 308 -11.73 -31.10 -1.58
C GLU A 308 -10.93 -29.86 -1.20
N LEU A 309 -10.68 -28.95 -2.14
CA LEU A 309 -10.05 -27.67 -1.85
C LEU A 309 -10.86 -26.85 -0.86
N ALA A 310 -12.17 -26.75 -1.07
CA ALA A 310 -13.05 -26.03 -0.17
C ALA A 310 -13.00 -26.59 1.26
N LEU A 311 -12.91 -27.92 1.41
CA LEU A 311 -12.76 -28.58 2.70
C LEU A 311 -11.37 -28.36 3.32
N HIS A 312 -10.31 -28.34 2.51
CA HIS A 312 -8.95 -28.14 3.02
C HIS A 312 -8.71 -26.72 3.57
N ILE A 313 -9.33 -25.71 2.95
CA ILE A 313 -9.13 -24.30 3.32
C ILE A 313 -10.09 -23.86 4.44
N SER A 314 -11.11 -24.67 4.73
CA SER A 314 -12.18 -24.36 5.69
C SER A 314 -12.12 -25.23 6.95
N PRO A 315 -12.81 -24.85 8.04
CA PRO A 315 -12.87 -25.68 9.25
C PRO A 315 -13.85 -26.86 9.14
N PHE A 316 -14.34 -27.19 7.94
CA PHE A 316 -15.33 -28.24 7.71
C PHE A 316 -14.66 -29.56 7.36
N ASP A 317 -15.20 -30.65 7.92
CA ASP A 317 -14.71 -32.01 7.68
C ASP A 317 -15.53 -32.75 6.61
N SER A 318 -16.64 -32.16 6.16
CA SER A 318 -17.57 -32.79 5.21
C SER A 318 -18.29 -31.76 4.35
N GLY A 319 -18.76 -32.18 3.18
CA GLY A 319 -19.50 -31.29 2.31
C GLY A 319 -20.04 -31.92 1.04
N CYS A 320 -20.85 -31.13 0.34
CA CYS A 320 -21.54 -31.43 -0.89
C CYS A 320 -21.41 -30.25 -1.85
N LEU A 321 -21.21 -30.55 -3.13
CA LEU A 321 -21.31 -29.59 -4.22
C LEU A 321 -22.53 -29.94 -5.06
N TYR A 322 -23.40 -28.95 -5.22
CA TYR A 322 -24.60 -29.04 -6.05
C TYR A 322 -24.49 -28.12 -7.25
N VAL A 323 -25.01 -28.54 -8.40
CA VAL A 323 -25.07 -27.73 -9.61
C VAL A 323 -26.53 -27.57 -10.02
N PHE A 324 -26.88 -26.39 -10.52
CA PHE A 324 -28.22 -26.14 -11.07
C PHE A 324 -28.35 -26.75 -12.46
N ASP A 325 -29.39 -27.54 -12.66
CA ASP A 325 -29.81 -27.97 -14.00
C ASP A 325 -30.43 -26.78 -14.74
N LYS A 326 -29.84 -26.39 -15.87
CA LYS A 326 -30.28 -25.23 -16.69
C LYS A 326 -31.68 -25.40 -17.28
N SER A 327 -32.18 -26.63 -17.43
CA SER A 327 -33.45 -26.96 -18.06
C SER A 327 -34.59 -27.09 -17.05
N THR A 328 -34.34 -27.73 -15.91
CA THR A 328 -35.38 -28.00 -14.89
C THR A 328 -35.35 -26.99 -13.75
N GLY A 329 -34.23 -26.29 -13.54
CA GLY A 329 -34.00 -25.44 -12.36
C GLY A 329 -33.83 -26.23 -11.07
N ALA A 330 -33.74 -27.56 -11.14
CA ALA A 330 -33.44 -28.41 -10.00
C ALA A 330 -31.99 -28.25 -9.56
N LEU A 331 -31.73 -28.65 -8.32
CA LEU A 331 -30.41 -28.61 -7.72
C LEU A 331 -29.96 -30.04 -7.45
N ASP A 332 -28.93 -30.48 -8.20
CA ASP A 332 -28.45 -31.86 -8.23
C ASP A 332 -27.07 -31.99 -7.60
N LEU A 333 -26.88 -33.02 -6.79
CA LEU A 333 -25.60 -33.33 -6.17
C LEU A 333 -24.61 -33.89 -7.20
N VAL A 334 -23.44 -33.25 -7.33
CA VAL A 334 -22.40 -33.67 -8.27
C VAL A 334 -21.12 -34.17 -7.61
N ALA A 335 -20.86 -33.76 -6.36
CA ALA A 335 -19.75 -34.27 -5.56
C ALA A 335 -20.06 -34.19 -4.06
N TYR A 336 -19.51 -35.12 -3.28
CA TYR A 336 -19.65 -35.13 -1.82
C TYR A 336 -18.41 -35.75 -1.16
N LYS A 337 -18.17 -35.44 0.12
CA LYS A 337 -17.10 -36.02 0.93
C LYS A 337 -17.46 -36.00 2.42
N GLY A 338 -17.07 -37.05 3.13
CA GLY A 338 -17.23 -37.16 4.58
C GLY A 338 -18.65 -37.48 5.07
N LEU A 339 -19.55 -37.91 4.18
CA LEU A 339 -20.96 -38.20 4.48
C LEU A 339 -21.30 -39.65 4.17
N SER A 340 -22.28 -40.20 4.88
CA SER A 340 -22.76 -41.57 4.73
C SER A 340 -23.52 -41.75 3.40
N PRO A 341 -23.51 -42.95 2.78
CA PRO A 341 -24.27 -43.20 1.56
C PRO A 341 -25.77 -42.92 1.72
N GLN A 342 -26.33 -43.21 2.91
CA GLN A 342 -27.74 -42.98 3.21
C GLN A 342 -28.07 -41.49 3.30
N TYR A 343 -27.18 -40.69 3.89
CA TYR A 343 -27.33 -39.23 3.89
C TYR A 343 -27.28 -38.68 2.46
N VAL A 344 -26.31 -39.13 1.67
CA VAL A 344 -26.10 -38.69 0.29
C VAL A 344 -27.31 -38.99 -0.60
N GLU A 345 -27.89 -40.19 -0.47
CA GLU A 345 -29.08 -40.58 -1.23
C GLU A 345 -30.26 -39.64 -0.92
N ASN A 346 -30.49 -39.35 0.35
CA ASN A 346 -31.56 -38.45 0.80
C ASN A 346 -31.33 -36.98 0.43
N ASP A 347 -30.07 -36.55 0.35
CA ASP A 347 -29.65 -35.16 0.09
C ASP A 347 -29.24 -34.92 -1.38
N SER A 348 -29.55 -35.86 -2.29
CA SER A 348 -29.02 -35.90 -3.66
C SER A 348 -29.71 -34.96 -4.65
N HIS A 349 -31.00 -34.65 -4.44
CA HIS A 349 -31.82 -33.91 -5.40
C HIS A 349 -32.83 -32.99 -4.71
N TYR A 350 -32.93 -31.76 -5.23
CA TYR A 350 -33.93 -30.79 -4.81
C TYR A 350 -34.67 -30.19 -6.00
N ASN A 351 -36.01 -30.29 -5.96
CA ASN A 351 -36.87 -29.66 -6.96
C ASN A 351 -36.73 -28.13 -6.95
N ALA A 352 -36.84 -27.51 -8.13
CA ALA A 352 -36.77 -26.06 -8.34
C ALA A 352 -37.71 -25.25 -7.43
N ASN A 353 -38.89 -25.81 -7.14
CA ASN A 353 -39.93 -25.18 -6.31
C ASN A 353 -39.83 -25.53 -4.82
N SER A 354 -38.73 -26.13 -4.36
CA SER A 354 -38.52 -26.38 -2.93
C SER A 354 -38.22 -25.08 -2.17
N VAL A 355 -38.59 -25.02 -0.89
CA VAL A 355 -38.23 -23.90 0.00
C VAL A 355 -36.72 -23.72 0.05
N PHE A 356 -35.99 -24.84 0.08
CA PHE A 356 -34.53 -24.88 0.11
C PHE A 356 -33.90 -24.21 -1.11
N VAL A 357 -34.35 -24.56 -2.33
CA VAL A 357 -33.84 -23.93 -3.56
C VAL A 357 -34.18 -22.43 -3.59
N ARG A 358 -35.40 -22.03 -3.22
CA ARG A 358 -35.78 -20.60 -3.18
C ARG A 358 -34.91 -19.78 -2.22
N LEU A 359 -34.57 -20.34 -1.05
CA LEU A 359 -33.68 -19.70 -0.09
C LEU A 359 -32.29 -19.46 -0.69
N LEU A 360 -31.74 -20.47 -1.34
CA LEU A 360 -30.41 -20.42 -1.95
C LEU A 360 -30.37 -19.43 -3.12
N MET A 361 -31.46 -19.32 -3.88
CA MET A 361 -31.60 -18.37 -4.98
C MET A 361 -31.62 -16.89 -4.56
N LEU A 362 -31.80 -16.59 -3.27
CA LEU A 362 -31.60 -15.23 -2.75
C LEU A 362 -30.13 -14.80 -2.84
N GLY A 363 -29.21 -15.74 -2.98
CA GLY A 363 -27.79 -15.48 -3.22
C GLY A 363 -27.00 -15.04 -2.00
N ASN A 364 -27.58 -15.12 -0.80
CA ASN A 364 -26.90 -14.84 0.44
C ASN A 364 -26.35 -16.13 1.07
N PRO A 365 -25.12 -16.12 1.60
CA PRO A 365 -24.57 -17.24 2.34
C PRO A 365 -25.39 -17.49 3.62
N VAL A 366 -25.63 -18.77 3.94
CA VAL A 366 -26.39 -19.16 5.14
C VAL A 366 -25.48 -19.97 6.07
N TYR A 367 -25.40 -19.54 7.33
CA TYR A 367 -24.60 -20.19 8.37
C TYR A 367 -25.51 -20.52 9.55
N LYS A 368 -25.75 -21.81 9.78
CA LYS A 368 -26.68 -22.29 10.80
C LYS A 368 -26.23 -23.62 11.39
N THR A 369 -26.85 -24.01 12.49
CA THR A 369 -26.69 -25.38 12.98
C THR A 369 -27.28 -26.36 11.98
N HIS A 370 -26.72 -27.57 11.90
CA HIS A 370 -27.23 -28.58 10.98
C HIS A 370 -28.71 -28.93 11.25
N PRO A 371 -29.19 -29.06 12.50
CA PRO A 371 -30.61 -29.26 12.79
C PRO A 371 -31.54 -28.14 12.30
N GLU A 372 -31.10 -26.88 12.34
CA GLU A 372 -31.89 -25.78 11.77
C GLU A 372 -31.99 -25.92 10.25
N ILE A 373 -30.90 -26.22 9.55
CA ILE A 373 -30.93 -26.41 8.09
C ILE A 373 -31.78 -27.62 7.71
N SER A 374 -31.65 -28.74 8.42
CA SER A 374 -32.44 -29.94 8.14
C SER A 374 -33.93 -29.72 8.38
N SER A 375 -34.31 -28.87 9.33
CA SER A 375 -35.72 -28.49 9.53
C SER A 375 -36.31 -27.68 8.37
N MET A 376 -35.46 -27.04 7.56
CA MET A 376 -35.86 -26.27 6.37
C MET A 376 -36.00 -27.14 5.12
N THR A 377 -35.52 -28.39 5.17
CA THR A 377 -35.67 -29.36 4.08
C THR A 377 -36.78 -30.35 4.44
N ALA A 378 -37.44 -30.91 3.43
CA ALA A 378 -38.41 -32.00 3.64
C ALA A 378 -37.72 -33.36 3.89
N VAL A 379 -36.39 -33.37 4.00
CA VAL A 379 -35.53 -34.55 3.99
C VAL A 379 -35.24 -34.99 5.42
N LYS A 380 -35.41 -36.29 5.70
CA LYS A 380 -35.00 -36.88 6.99
C LYS A 380 -33.58 -37.42 6.88
N PHE A 381 -32.71 -36.95 7.76
CA PHE A 381 -31.31 -37.38 7.81
C PHE A 381 -31.08 -38.41 8.92
N PRO A 382 -30.09 -39.32 8.77
CA PRO A 382 -29.71 -40.25 9.83
C PRO A 382 -29.26 -39.52 11.11
N GLN A 383 -29.76 -39.95 12.28
CA GLN A 383 -29.36 -39.33 13.56
C GLN A 383 -27.91 -39.65 13.97
N ASP A 384 -27.36 -40.73 13.41
CA ASP A 384 -26.06 -41.29 13.80
C ASP A 384 -24.87 -40.48 13.26
N GLU A 385 -25.13 -39.59 12.30
CA GLU A 385 -24.12 -38.81 11.58
C GLU A 385 -23.52 -37.67 12.41
N LYS A 386 -24.16 -37.27 13.53
CA LYS A 386 -23.66 -36.28 14.50
C LYS A 386 -23.22 -34.94 13.87
N LEU A 387 -23.89 -34.51 12.80
CA LEU A 387 -23.64 -33.23 12.13
C LEU A 387 -24.10 -32.06 13.01
N ARG A 388 -23.26 -31.01 13.12
CA ARG A 388 -23.46 -29.92 14.09
C ARG A 388 -23.66 -28.55 13.45
N ALA A 389 -22.82 -28.18 12.48
CA ALA A 389 -22.91 -26.90 11.78
C ALA A 389 -22.98 -27.09 10.27
N THR A 390 -23.64 -26.17 9.56
CA THR A 390 -23.76 -26.18 8.10
C THR A 390 -23.63 -24.76 7.53
N ALA A 391 -22.76 -24.62 6.53
CA ALA A 391 -22.67 -23.46 5.66
C ALA A 391 -23.28 -23.80 4.30
N LEU A 392 -24.20 -22.98 3.81
CA LEU A 392 -24.72 -23.05 2.45
C LEU A 392 -24.23 -21.85 1.66
N MET A 393 -23.26 -22.06 0.78
CA MET A 393 -22.58 -21.02 0.02
C MET A 393 -23.07 -21.03 -1.44
N PRO A 394 -23.84 -20.01 -1.87
CA PRO A 394 -24.15 -19.83 -3.27
C PRO A 394 -22.88 -19.56 -4.07
N VAL A 395 -22.66 -20.35 -5.11
CA VAL A 395 -21.54 -20.20 -6.06
C VAL A 395 -22.04 -19.38 -7.25
N LYS A 396 -21.41 -18.22 -7.47
CA LYS A 396 -21.84 -17.24 -8.49
C LYS A 396 -20.84 -17.13 -9.63
N CYS A 397 -21.35 -16.98 -10.84
CA CYS A 397 -20.58 -16.58 -12.02
C CYS A 397 -21.38 -15.55 -12.83
N GLY A 398 -20.80 -14.38 -13.14
CA GLY A 398 -21.49 -13.31 -13.87
C GLY A 398 -22.78 -12.81 -13.20
N GLY A 399 -22.85 -12.84 -11.86
CA GLY A 399 -24.03 -12.45 -11.09
C GLY A 399 -25.15 -13.51 -11.00
N LYS A 400 -25.03 -14.63 -11.73
CA LYS A 400 -25.96 -15.77 -11.66
C LYS A 400 -25.44 -16.82 -10.68
N ILE A 401 -26.34 -17.46 -9.96
CA ILE A 401 -26.02 -18.60 -9.09
C ILE A 401 -26.03 -19.85 -9.98
N ILE A 402 -24.91 -20.56 -10.03
CA ILE A 402 -24.73 -21.74 -10.89
C ILE A 402 -24.58 -23.04 -10.09
N ALA A 403 -24.18 -22.91 -8.83
CA ALA A 403 -23.93 -24.04 -7.95
C ALA A 403 -24.14 -23.63 -6.49
N VAL A 404 -24.18 -24.61 -5.60
CA VAL A 404 -24.25 -24.41 -4.16
C VAL A 404 -23.24 -25.33 -3.50
N LEU A 405 -22.37 -24.74 -2.68
CA LEU A 405 -21.41 -25.46 -1.88
C LEU A 405 -21.93 -25.56 -0.44
N LYS A 406 -22.31 -26.78 -0.03
CA LYS A 406 -22.80 -27.10 1.31
C LYS A 406 -21.66 -27.71 2.11
N LEU A 407 -21.15 -26.98 3.10
CA LEU A 407 -20.06 -27.45 3.97
C LEU A 407 -20.61 -27.74 5.35
N ILE A 408 -20.17 -28.84 5.96
CA ILE A 408 -20.75 -29.42 7.17
C ILE A 408 -19.63 -29.79 8.13
N SER A 409 -19.85 -29.57 9.43
CA SER A 409 -18.90 -29.95 10.49
C SER A 409 -19.52 -30.94 11.47
N HIS A 410 -18.78 -31.98 11.80
CA HIS A 410 -19.11 -32.93 12.88
C HIS A 410 -18.68 -32.43 14.27
N SER A 411 -17.75 -31.48 14.33
CA SER A 411 -17.10 -31.04 15.58
C SER A 411 -17.52 -29.65 16.04
N LYS A 412 -17.77 -28.71 15.10
CA LYS A 412 -18.10 -27.31 15.39
C LYS A 412 -19.61 -27.09 15.43
N ASN A 413 -20.07 -26.30 16.41
CA ASN A 413 -21.48 -25.90 16.53
C ASN A 413 -21.80 -24.59 15.80
N ASP A 414 -20.78 -23.77 15.51
CA ASP A 414 -20.91 -22.50 14.80
C ASP A 414 -19.66 -22.23 13.95
N ILE A 415 -19.82 -21.34 12.97
CA ILE A 415 -18.86 -21.03 11.93
C ILE A 415 -18.34 -19.61 12.21
N PRO A 416 -17.08 -19.47 12.64
CA PRO A 416 -16.49 -18.19 12.99
C PRO A 416 -16.58 -17.18 11.84
N GLU A 417 -16.85 -15.92 12.16
CA GLU A 417 -17.00 -14.85 11.16
C GLU A 417 -15.76 -14.70 10.26
N ALA A 418 -14.56 -14.86 10.86
CA ALA A 418 -13.29 -14.87 10.12
C ALA A 418 -13.20 -15.98 9.05
N SER A 419 -13.91 -17.10 9.23
CA SER A 419 -13.98 -18.19 8.24
C SER A 419 -14.98 -17.88 7.12
N ARG A 420 -16.02 -17.09 7.38
CA ARG A 420 -17.09 -16.78 6.42
C ARG A 420 -16.56 -16.04 5.20
N SER A 421 -15.77 -14.98 5.41
CA SER A 421 -15.20 -14.21 4.30
C SER A 421 -14.27 -15.04 3.39
N SER A 422 -13.53 -15.98 3.97
CA SER A 422 -12.67 -16.89 3.20
C SER A 422 -13.50 -17.85 2.34
N LEU A 423 -14.60 -18.38 2.88
CA LEU A 423 -15.51 -19.29 2.18
C LEU A 423 -16.24 -18.61 1.04
N GLU A 424 -16.73 -17.39 1.24
CA GLU A 424 -17.39 -16.60 0.21
C GLU A 424 -16.42 -16.29 -0.95
N THR A 425 -15.17 -15.99 -0.63
CA THR A 425 -14.11 -15.80 -1.63
C THR A 425 -13.89 -17.07 -2.45
N ILE A 426 -13.80 -18.23 -1.79
CA ILE A 426 -13.68 -19.53 -2.47
C ILE A 426 -14.89 -19.79 -3.36
N ALA A 427 -16.11 -19.59 -2.86
CA ALA A 427 -17.34 -19.80 -3.62
C ALA A 427 -17.38 -18.95 -4.90
N SER A 428 -16.90 -17.71 -4.85
CA SER A 428 -16.81 -16.86 -6.04
C SER A 428 -15.80 -17.38 -7.07
N GLN A 429 -14.65 -17.89 -6.62
CA GLN A 429 -13.61 -18.40 -7.53
C GLN A 429 -13.98 -19.74 -8.15
N VAL A 430 -14.58 -20.62 -7.35
CA VAL A 430 -15.12 -21.91 -7.79
C VAL A 430 -16.18 -21.73 -8.87
N GLY A 431 -16.97 -20.64 -8.82
CA GLY A 431 -17.98 -20.36 -9.85
C GLY A 431 -17.39 -20.15 -11.24
N VAL A 432 -16.26 -19.45 -11.34
CA VAL A 432 -15.56 -19.25 -12.62
C VAL A 432 -15.07 -20.58 -13.19
N VAL A 433 -14.55 -21.44 -12.32
CA VAL A 433 -14.06 -22.79 -12.69
C VAL A 433 -15.18 -23.67 -13.20
N ILE A 434 -16.26 -23.80 -12.42
CA ILE A 434 -17.40 -24.65 -12.77
C ILE A 434 -17.99 -24.21 -14.11
N GLU A 435 -18.19 -22.90 -14.32
CA GLU A 435 -18.76 -22.40 -15.56
C GLU A 435 -17.85 -22.73 -16.77
N ARG A 436 -16.54 -22.48 -16.65
CA ARG A 436 -15.58 -22.76 -17.72
C ARG A 436 -15.59 -24.23 -18.14
N VAL A 437 -15.47 -25.13 -17.17
CA VAL A 437 -15.40 -26.59 -17.44
C VAL A 437 -16.75 -27.12 -17.93
N THR A 438 -17.87 -26.56 -17.47
CA THR A 438 -19.21 -26.91 -17.98
C THR A 438 -19.38 -26.51 -19.44
N VAL A 439 -18.95 -25.30 -19.82
CA VAL A 439 -19.00 -24.83 -21.22
C VAL A 439 -18.13 -25.70 -22.13
N GLU A 440 -16.93 -26.07 -21.66
CA GLU A 440 -16.03 -26.96 -22.40
C GLU A 440 -16.62 -28.37 -22.57
N ALA A 441 -17.22 -28.93 -21.53
CA ALA A 441 -17.89 -30.22 -21.59
C ALA A 441 -19.11 -30.21 -22.53
N GLU A 442 -19.93 -29.15 -22.48
CA GLU A 442 -21.06 -28.96 -23.41
C GLU A 442 -20.58 -28.86 -24.86
N PHE A 443 -19.49 -28.14 -25.11
CA PHE A 443 -18.89 -28.02 -26.45
C PHE A 443 -18.38 -29.38 -26.95
N ASN A 444 -17.60 -30.09 -26.14
CA ASN A 444 -17.08 -31.41 -26.49
C ASN A 444 -18.19 -32.42 -26.76
N LYS A 445 -19.27 -32.41 -25.95
CA LYS A 445 -20.44 -33.26 -26.15
C LYS A 445 -21.15 -32.94 -27.48
N LYS A 446 -21.45 -31.66 -27.75
CA LYS A 446 -22.06 -31.24 -29.02
C LYS A 446 -21.20 -31.66 -30.21
N SER A 447 -19.88 -31.45 -30.15
CA SER A 447 -18.96 -31.86 -31.20
C SER A 447 -18.98 -33.37 -31.44
N SER A 448 -19.02 -34.18 -30.38
CA SER A 448 -19.11 -35.64 -30.48
C SER A 448 -20.47 -36.09 -31.06
N ASP A 449 -21.57 -35.46 -30.65
CA ASP A 449 -22.92 -35.78 -31.15
C ASP A 449 -23.02 -35.51 -32.66
N PHE A 450 -22.48 -34.37 -33.14
CA PHE A 450 -22.41 -34.05 -34.57
C PHE A 450 -21.55 -35.05 -35.36
N GLN A 451 -20.39 -35.43 -34.84
CA GLN A 451 -19.53 -36.41 -35.49
C GLN A 451 -20.22 -37.78 -35.60
N ASN A 452 -20.88 -38.23 -34.52
CA ASN A 452 -21.65 -39.47 -34.51
C ASN A 452 -22.79 -39.45 -35.55
N LEU A 453 -23.49 -38.33 -35.73
CA LEU A 453 -24.52 -38.22 -36.76
C LEU A 453 -23.95 -38.46 -38.15
N PHE A 454 -22.80 -37.87 -38.49
CA PHE A 454 -22.17 -38.08 -39.80
C PHE A 454 -21.66 -39.51 -39.99
N ASP A 455 -21.16 -40.13 -38.92
CA ASP A 455 -20.60 -41.48 -38.97
C ASP A 455 -21.67 -42.58 -39.12
N VAL A 456 -22.90 -42.34 -38.63
CA VAL A 456 -24.04 -43.28 -38.71
C VAL A 456 -24.83 -43.15 -40.02
N LEU A 457 -24.73 -42.04 -40.76
CA LEU A 457 -25.42 -41.87 -42.03
C LEU A 457 -25.00 -42.93 -43.05
N GLU A 458 -25.98 -43.69 -43.57
CA GLU A 458 -25.77 -44.67 -44.65
C GLU A 458 -25.61 -43.99 -46.02
N ASP A 459 -26.25 -42.83 -46.22
CA ASP A 459 -26.03 -41.98 -47.39
C ASP A 459 -24.57 -41.48 -47.40
N PHE A 460 -24.01 -41.29 -48.59
CA PHE A 460 -22.65 -40.80 -48.75
C PHE A 460 -22.62 -39.29 -48.51
N LEU A 461 -21.91 -38.89 -47.46
CA LEU A 461 -21.66 -37.48 -47.18
C LEU A 461 -20.20 -37.18 -47.50
N PHE A 462 -19.96 -36.22 -48.39
CA PHE A 462 -18.62 -35.73 -48.68
C PHE A 462 -18.64 -34.24 -49.00
N ILE A 463 -17.50 -33.61 -48.82
CA ILE A 463 -17.34 -32.16 -49.00
C ILE A 463 -16.20 -31.93 -49.97
N LEU A 464 -16.43 -31.04 -50.92
CA LEU A 464 -15.47 -30.69 -51.96
C LEU A 464 -14.93 -29.28 -51.75
N SER A 465 -13.64 -29.08 -52.05
CA SER A 465 -13.07 -27.75 -52.26
C SER A 465 -13.67 -27.09 -53.51
N PRO A 466 -13.48 -25.77 -53.72
CA PRO A 466 -13.89 -25.10 -54.95
C PRO A 466 -13.28 -25.70 -56.23
N ASP A 467 -12.12 -26.38 -56.11
CA ASP A 467 -11.43 -27.07 -57.19
C ASP A 467 -11.90 -28.52 -57.41
N GLY A 468 -12.84 -29.00 -56.58
CA GLY A 468 -13.44 -30.33 -56.71
C GLY A 468 -12.71 -31.46 -55.99
N CYS A 469 -11.74 -31.14 -55.13
CA CYS A 469 -11.04 -32.12 -54.30
C CYS A 469 -11.84 -32.46 -53.05
N ILE A 470 -11.89 -33.73 -52.67
CA ILE A 470 -12.61 -34.18 -51.47
C ILE A 470 -11.82 -33.75 -50.22
N ILE A 471 -12.42 -32.92 -49.37
CA ILE A 471 -11.82 -32.43 -48.11
C ILE A 471 -12.39 -33.12 -46.86
N TYR A 472 -13.54 -33.77 -47.00
CA TYR A 472 -14.15 -34.60 -45.97
C TYR A 472 -15.02 -35.67 -46.61
N CYS A 473 -15.08 -36.86 -46.00
CA CYS A 473 -16.06 -37.89 -46.33
C CYS A 473 -16.42 -38.72 -45.08
N ASN A 474 -17.67 -39.20 -45.04
CA ASN A 474 -18.14 -40.07 -43.98
C ASN A 474 -17.73 -41.54 -44.22
N PRO A 475 -17.79 -42.40 -43.17
CA PRO A 475 -17.41 -43.81 -43.27
C PRO A 475 -18.18 -44.61 -44.32
N ALA A 476 -19.46 -44.28 -44.59
CA ALA A 476 -20.26 -44.95 -45.61
C ALA A 476 -19.67 -44.80 -47.01
N PHE A 477 -19.24 -43.57 -47.37
CA PHE A 477 -18.58 -43.28 -48.64
C PHE A 477 -17.27 -44.05 -48.80
N VAL A 478 -16.43 -44.05 -47.76
CA VAL A 478 -15.14 -44.78 -47.73
C VAL A 478 -15.37 -46.28 -47.90
N LYS A 479 -16.27 -46.86 -47.10
CA LYS A 479 -16.55 -48.30 -47.08
C LYS A 479 -17.14 -48.79 -48.39
N ARG A 480 -18.08 -48.04 -48.99
CA ARG A 480 -18.79 -48.48 -50.20
C ARG A 480 -17.94 -48.37 -51.46
N LEU A 481 -17.08 -47.36 -51.56
CA LEU A 481 -16.18 -47.19 -52.71
C LEU A 481 -14.87 -47.96 -52.57
N ALA A 482 -14.64 -48.64 -51.44
CA ALA A 482 -13.47 -49.49 -51.18
C ALA A 482 -12.10 -48.76 -51.30
N TYR A 483 -12.09 -47.45 -51.08
CA TYR A 483 -10.86 -46.65 -50.93
C TYR A 483 -10.53 -46.46 -49.44
N SER A 484 -9.27 -46.17 -49.12
CA SER A 484 -8.93 -45.66 -47.79
C SER A 484 -9.33 -44.19 -47.66
N LYS A 485 -9.52 -43.71 -46.42
CA LYS A 485 -9.84 -42.31 -46.17
C LYS A 485 -8.73 -41.38 -46.67
N GLU A 486 -7.47 -41.79 -46.49
CA GLU A 486 -6.29 -41.05 -46.93
C GLU A 486 -6.18 -40.99 -48.45
N GLU A 487 -6.66 -42.02 -49.16
CA GLU A 487 -6.71 -42.02 -50.63
C GLU A 487 -7.79 -41.07 -51.15
N LEU A 488 -8.96 -41.03 -50.50
CA LEU A 488 -10.06 -40.17 -50.91
C LEU A 488 -9.80 -38.69 -50.61
N LEU A 489 -9.17 -38.38 -49.47
CA LEU A 489 -8.87 -37.00 -49.10
C LEU A 489 -7.85 -36.39 -50.08
N GLY A 490 -8.25 -35.30 -50.75
CA GLY A 490 -7.47 -34.62 -51.78
C GLY A 490 -7.73 -35.14 -53.21
N MET A 491 -8.35 -36.32 -53.36
CA MET A 491 -8.73 -36.85 -54.68
C MET A 491 -9.76 -35.93 -55.33
N ASN A 492 -9.61 -35.68 -56.64
CA ASN A 492 -10.62 -34.93 -57.38
C ASN A 492 -11.86 -35.80 -57.63
N ILE A 493 -13.06 -35.29 -57.35
CA ILE A 493 -14.31 -36.04 -57.48
C ILE A 493 -14.53 -36.61 -58.89
N LEU A 494 -13.96 -35.98 -59.93
CA LEU A 494 -14.04 -36.43 -61.31
C LEU A 494 -13.30 -37.75 -61.56
N GLU A 495 -12.35 -38.12 -60.70
CA GLU A 495 -11.63 -39.41 -60.78
C GLU A 495 -12.53 -40.60 -60.41
N LEU A 496 -13.62 -40.36 -59.66
CA LEU A 496 -14.60 -41.37 -59.32
C LEU A 496 -15.65 -41.59 -60.41
N CYS A 497 -15.58 -40.88 -61.55
CA CYS A 497 -16.54 -41.02 -62.66
C CYS A 497 -15.94 -41.80 -63.83
N ALA A 498 -16.78 -42.42 -64.68
CA ALA A 498 -16.31 -43.03 -65.92
C ALA A 498 -15.63 -41.99 -66.84
N ARG A 499 -14.56 -42.38 -67.54
CA ARG A 499 -13.88 -41.51 -68.52
C ARG A 499 -14.83 -40.97 -69.60
N SER A 500 -15.85 -41.74 -69.99
CA SER A 500 -16.87 -41.31 -70.95
C SER A 500 -17.79 -40.21 -70.42
N GLN A 501 -17.96 -40.10 -69.11
CA GLN A 501 -18.86 -39.14 -68.45
C GLN A 501 -18.10 -37.96 -67.82
N MET A 502 -16.76 -37.94 -67.87
CA MET A 502 -15.93 -36.94 -67.21
C MET A 502 -16.22 -35.49 -67.65
N LEU A 503 -16.50 -35.27 -68.94
CA LEU A 503 -16.87 -33.95 -69.48
C LEU A 503 -18.23 -33.48 -68.96
N GLU A 504 -19.18 -34.40 -68.82
CA GLU A 504 -20.50 -34.12 -68.25
C GLU A 504 -20.39 -33.83 -66.75
N ALA A 505 -19.62 -34.63 -66.00
CA ALA A 505 -19.35 -34.43 -64.59
C ALA A 505 -18.67 -33.08 -64.31
N ALA A 506 -17.67 -32.70 -65.10
CA ALA A 506 -16.99 -31.41 -64.99
C ALA A 506 -17.95 -30.23 -65.24
N ARG A 507 -18.86 -30.37 -66.22
CA ARG A 507 -19.89 -29.36 -66.49
C ARG A 507 -20.87 -29.24 -65.33
N ILE A 508 -21.35 -30.35 -64.78
CA ILE A 508 -22.25 -30.36 -63.61
C ILE A 508 -21.57 -29.74 -62.39
N PHE A 509 -20.30 -30.06 -62.16
CA PHE A 509 -19.52 -29.47 -61.07
C PHE A 509 -19.41 -27.95 -61.23
N SER A 510 -19.04 -27.47 -62.43
CA SER A 510 -18.96 -26.03 -62.74
C SER A 510 -20.31 -25.32 -62.55
N ASP A 511 -21.41 -25.91 -63.02
CA ASP A 511 -22.76 -25.38 -62.81
C ASP A 511 -23.14 -25.37 -61.32
N THR A 512 -22.66 -26.34 -60.52
CA THR A 512 -22.87 -26.40 -59.07
C THR A 512 -22.10 -25.32 -58.32
N VAL A 513 -20.82 -25.12 -58.66
CA VAL A 513 -20.00 -24.01 -58.13
C VAL A 513 -20.64 -22.66 -58.45
N ALA A 514 -21.21 -22.51 -59.65
CA ALA A 514 -21.93 -21.31 -60.08
C ALA A 514 -23.36 -21.19 -59.51
N GLY A 515 -23.84 -22.17 -58.72
CA GLY A 515 -25.17 -22.18 -58.12
C GLY A 515 -26.33 -22.41 -59.10
N LYS A 516 -26.03 -22.86 -60.33
CA LYS A 516 -27.01 -23.09 -61.41
C LYS A 516 -27.63 -24.49 -61.38
N ARG A 517 -26.97 -25.45 -60.73
CA ARG A 517 -27.40 -26.85 -60.63
C ARG A 517 -27.07 -27.39 -59.25
N SER A 518 -27.94 -28.23 -58.69
CA SER A 518 -27.76 -28.81 -57.34
C SER A 518 -27.98 -30.31 -57.30
N PHE A 519 -28.12 -30.95 -58.47
CA PHE A 519 -28.48 -32.36 -58.62
C PHE A 519 -27.72 -33.02 -59.78
N SER A 520 -27.25 -34.24 -59.53
CA SER A 520 -26.51 -35.09 -60.45
C SER A 520 -26.84 -36.56 -60.20
N ASP A 521 -26.94 -37.36 -61.25
CA ASP A 521 -27.17 -38.82 -61.23
C ASP A 521 -25.97 -39.60 -61.80
N ILE A 522 -24.80 -38.95 -61.88
CA ILE A 522 -23.58 -39.57 -62.40
C ILE A 522 -23.12 -40.66 -61.41
N PRO A 523 -22.97 -41.93 -61.86
CA PRO A 523 -22.53 -43.02 -61.02
C PRO A 523 -21.06 -42.83 -60.59
N PHE A 524 -20.76 -43.20 -59.36
CA PHE A 524 -19.38 -43.33 -58.88
C PHE A 524 -18.81 -44.68 -59.28
N PHE A 525 -17.48 -44.80 -59.31
CA PHE A 525 -16.77 -46.05 -59.51
C PHE A 525 -15.97 -46.35 -58.25
N ASP A 526 -16.13 -47.55 -57.73
CA ASP A 526 -15.31 -48.03 -56.63
C ASP A 526 -13.87 -48.35 -57.10
N LYS A 527 -12.98 -48.63 -56.15
CA LYS A 527 -11.56 -48.94 -56.43
C LYS A 527 -11.36 -50.14 -57.37
N ASN A 528 -12.34 -51.03 -57.47
CA ASN A 528 -12.32 -52.20 -58.34
C ASN A 528 -12.94 -51.94 -59.72
N GLY A 529 -13.42 -50.71 -59.97
CA GLY A 529 -14.06 -50.32 -61.22
C GLY A 529 -15.53 -50.72 -61.34
N ILE A 530 -16.19 -51.03 -60.22
CA ILE A 530 -17.63 -51.33 -60.20
C ILE A 530 -18.42 -50.02 -60.10
N ALA A 531 -19.41 -49.85 -60.97
CA ALA A 531 -20.28 -48.70 -60.94
C ALA A 531 -21.22 -48.74 -59.72
N VAL A 532 -21.31 -47.61 -59.02
CA VAL A 532 -22.17 -47.34 -57.87
C VAL A 532 -23.16 -46.25 -58.31
N PRO A 533 -24.37 -46.63 -58.74
CA PRO A 533 -25.37 -45.67 -59.17
C PRO A 533 -25.83 -44.83 -57.98
N VAL A 534 -25.74 -43.50 -58.11
CA VAL A 534 -26.05 -42.57 -57.01
C VAL A 534 -26.87 -41.39 -57.52
N GLU A 535 -27.74 -40.88 -56.66
CA GLU A 535 -28.28 -39.53 -56.79
C GLU A 535 -27.55 -38.59 -55.84
N THR A 536 -26.83 -37.62 -56.39
CA THR A 536 -26.06 -36.64 -55.63
C THR A 536 -26.77 -35.30 -55.60
N ARG A 537 -27.06 -34.81 -54.40
CA ARG A 537 -27.46 -33.42 -54.17
C ARG A 537 -26.26 -32.65 -53.64
N SER A 538 -25.98 -31.51 -54.26
CA SER A 538 -24.84 -30.66 -53.92
C SER A 538 -25.31 -29.23 -53.65
N VAL A 539 -24.78 -28.64 -52.59
CA VAL A 539 -25.11 -27.26 -52.18
C VAL A 539 -23.82 -26.52 -51.88
N LYS A 540 -23.72 -25.28 -52.36
CA LYS A 540 -22.63 -24.38 -51.98
C LYS A 540 -22.83 -23.94 -50.52
N GLY A 541 -21.81 -24.11 -49.70
CA GLY A 541 -21.81 -23.74 -48.30
C GLY A 541 -20.43 -23.35 -47.81
N GLU A 542 -20.24 -23.42 -46.51
CA GLU A 542 -18.98 -23.12 -45.84
C GLU A 542 -18.59 -24.32 -44.97
N TRP A 543 -17.32 -24.71 -45.01
CA TRP A 543 -16.76 -25.76 -44.18
C TRP A 543 -15.43 -25.28 -43.58
N ASN A 544 -15.31 -25.33 -42.25
CA ASN A 544 -14.13 -24.85 -41.52
C ASN A 544 -13.69 -23.41 -41.87
N GLY A 545 -14.62 -22.51 -42.20
CA GLY A 545 -14.29 -21.12 -42.54
C GLY A 545 -14.02 -20.86 -44.04
N TYR A 546 -14.11 -21.89 -44.89
CA TYR A 546 -13.79 -21.80 -46.32
C TYR A 546 -14.99 -22.17 -47.18
N GLU A 547 -15.11 -21.54 -48.36
CA GLU A 547 -16.12 -21.94 -49.35
C GLU A 547 -15.93 -23.41 -49.73
N ALA A 548 -17.02 -24.18 -49.68
CA ALA A 548 -17.03 -25.59 -49.98
C ALA A 548 -18.34 -26.01 -50.65
N ILE A 549 -18.34 -27.18 -51.28
CA ILE A 549 -19.55 -27.81 -51.79
C ILE A 549 -19.87 -29.01 -50.91
N ILE A 550 -21.02 -28.98 -50.25
CA ILE A 550 -21.51 -30.06 -49.40
C ILE A 550 -22.36 -30.98 -50.29
N CYS A 551 -21.94 -32.24 -50.39
CA CYS A 551 -22.56 -33.23 -51.25
C CYS A 551 -23.14 -34.37 -50.40
N LEU A 552 -24.40 -34.69 -50.66
CA LEU A 552 -25.08 -35.86 -50.12
C LEU A 552 -25.50 -36.74 -51.29
N SER A 553 -24.96 -37.95 -51.36
CA SER A 553 -25.30 -38.92 -52.39
C SER A 553 -25.99 -40.13 -51.80
N ARG A 554 -27.10 -40.56 -52.42
CA ARG A 554 -27.82 -41.77 -52.06
C ARG A 554 -27.62 -42.82 -53.15
N GLU A 555 -27.22 -44.03 -52.77
CA GLU A 555 -27.13 -45.15 -53.71
C GLU A 555 -28.53 -45.59 -54.16
N ILE A 556 -28.71 -45.74 -55.48
CA ILE A 556 -29.96 -46.21 -56.08
C ILE A 556 -29.87 -47.74 -56.18
N LEU A 557 -30.56 -48.44 -55.28
CA LEU A 557 -30.71 -49.89 -55.40
C LEU A 557 -31.75 -50.17 -56.48
N ASP A 558 -31.32 -50.81 -57.56
CA ASP A 558 -32.20 -51.20 -58.66
C ASP A 558 -33.25 -52.20 -58.12
N HIS A 559 -34.50 -51.77 -57.96
CA HIS A 559 -35.60 -52.68 -57.68
C HIS A 559 -35.87 -53.52 -58.93
N ARG A 560 -35.24 -54.69 -59.01
CA ARG A 560 -35.65 -55.79 -59.88
C ARG A 560 -35.94 -57.06 -59.11
#